data_AF-A0A6L2ZVS4-F1
#
_entry.id   AF-A0A6L2ZVS4-F1
#
_cell.length_a   1.000
_cell.length_b   1.000
_cell.length_c   1.000
_cell.angle_alpha   90.00
_cell.angle_beta   90.00
_cell.angle_gamma   90.00
#
_symmetry.space_group_name_H-M   'P 1'
#
loop_
_entity.id
_entity.type
_entity.pdbx_description
1 polymer ?
#
loop_
_entity_poly.entity_id
_entity_poly.type
_entity_poly.pdbx_seq_one_letter_code
_entity_poly.pdbx_strand_id
1 'polypeptide(L)'
;MYKFSKIIFAYYLLFLFWGILFKFDITHTINTAHFFPSRSLNVSPFDASGGRLEILFNILIFIPFGFFMGRFSERSFLGKWGIIFLISLFVEILQFIFGIGATDITDVITNTSGGLMGLLLYHAFQKNERRQDVTSFFFGGFLLFFTFILLLH
;
A
#
# COMPACT_ATOMS: atom_id res chain seq x y z
N MET A 1 18.42 -10.48 12.33
CA MET A 1 17.00 -10.15 12.12
C MET A 1 16.80 -9.07 11.03
N TYR A 2 17.71 -8.11 10.89
CA TYR A 2 17.70 -7.12 9.79
C TYR A 2 17.57 -7.73 8.37
N LYS A 3 18.32 -8.80 8.05
CA LYS A 3 18.20 -9.53 6.77
C LYS A 3 16.79 -10.09 6.53
N PHE A 4 16.14 -10.58 7.59
CA PHE A 4 14.78 -11.14 7.50
C PHE A 4 13.73 -10.05 7.28
N SER A 5 13.85 -8.90 7.94
CA SER A 5 12.98 -7.75 7.69
C SER A 5 13.06 -7.25 6.25
N LYS A 6 14.23 -7.35 5.59
CA LYS A 6 14.35 -7.03 4.16
C LYS A 6 13.61 -8.01 3.25
N ILE A 7 13.62 -9.31 3.59
CA ILE A 7 12.86 -10.33 2.84
C ILE A 7 11.36 -10.06 2.97
N ILE A 8 10.89 -9.78 4.19
CA ILE A 8 9.48 -9.40 4.42
C ILE A 8 9.15 -8.15 3.62
N PHE A 9 10.01 -7.14 3.62
CA PHE A 9 9.76 -5.92 2.86
C PHE A 9 9.70 -6.17 1.36
N ALA A 10 10.59 -6.99 0.80
CA ALA A 10 10.55 -7.36 -0.62
C ALA A 10 9.26 -8.11 -0.98
N TYR A 11 8.86 -9.09 -0.17
CA TYR A 11 7.60 -9.80 -0.33
C TYR A 11 6.39 -8.86 -0.21
N TYR A 12 6.42 -7.96 0.77
CA TYR A 12 5.42 -6.92 0.97
C TYR A 12 5.30 -6.01 -0.26
N LEU A 13 6.39 -5.60 -0.90
CA LEU A 13 6.32 -4.75 -2.09
C LEU A 13 5.63 -5.47 -3.26
N LEU A 14 5.85 -6.78 -3.43
CA LEU A 14 5.13 -7.59 -4.42
C LEU A 14 3.63 -7.66 -4.08
N PHE A 15 3.31 -7.89 -2.80
CA PHE A 15 1.92 -7.92 -2.32
C PHE A 15 1.23 -6.58 -2.50
N LEU A 16 1.91 -5.47 -2.18
CA LEU A 16 1.42 -4.11 -2.34
C LEU A 16 1.14 -3.81 -3.82
N PHE A 17 2.09 -4.15 -4.70
CA PHE A 17 1.92 -4.00 -6.15
C PHE A 17 0.71 -4.80 -6.67
N TRP A 18 0.56 -6.06 -6.22
CA TRP A 18 -0.56 -6.91 -6.59
C TRP A 18 -1.91 -6.37 -6.08
N GLY A 19 -1.98 -5.96 -4.81
CA GLY A 19 -3.20 -5.45 -4.19
C GLY A 19 -3.65 -4.13 -4.76
N ILE A 20 -2.72 -3.21 -4.98
CA ILE A 20 -3.06 -1.86 -5.44
C ILE A 20 -3.41 -1.85 -6.93
N LEU A 21 -2.57 -2.42 -7.80
CA LEU A 21 -2.80 -2.32 -9.23
C LEU A 21 -3.87 -3.31 -9.71
N PHE A 22 -3.90 -4.51 -9.13
CA PHE A 22 -4.77 -5.57 -9.61
C PHE A 22 -5.90 -5.93 -8.65
N LYS A 23 -6.09 -5.17 -7.56
CA LYS A 23 -7.12 -5.46 -6.54
C LYS A 23 -7.13 -6.93 -6.09
N PHE A 24 -5.94 -7.55 -6.05
CA PHE A 24 -5.71 -8.97 -5.77
C PHE A 24 -6.28 -9.98 -6.79
N ASP A 25 -6.74 -9.55 -7.95
CA ASP A 25 -7.21 -10.42 -9.03
C ASP A 25 -6.66 -9.94 -10.38
N ILE A 26 -5.53 -10.52 -10.80
CA ILE A 26 -4.84 -10.11 -12.03
C ILE A 26 -5.70 -10.41 -13.25
N THR A 27 -6.28 -11.61 -13.33
CA THR A 27 -7.01 -12.08 -14.51
C THR A 27 -8.28 -11.27 -14.71
N HIS A 28 -9.08 -11.08 -13.66
CA HIS A 28 -10.28 -10.26 -13.74
C HIS A 28 -9.93 -8.82 -14.09
N THR A 29 -8.97 -8.21 -13.39
CA THR A 29 -8.55 -6.83 -13.63
C THR A 29 -8.09 -6.59 -15.07
N ILE A 30 -7.22 -7.46 -15.60
CA ILE A 30 -6.73 -7.36 -16.97
C ILE A 30 -7.87 -7.55 -17.97
N ASN A 31 -8.75 -8.54 -17.76
CA ASN A 31 -9.90 -8.77 -18.64
C ASN A 31 -10.85 -7.56 -18.64
N THR A 32 -11.19 -7.02 -17.47
CA THR A 32 -12.03 -5.82 -17.37
C THR A 32 -11.35 -4.63 -18.06
N ALA A 33 -10.06 -4.41 -17.85
CA ALA A 33 -9.33 -3.33 -18.52
C ALA A 33 -9.30 -3.49 -20.05
N HIS A 34 -9.23 -4.72 -20.57
CA HIS A 34 -9.26 -4.99 -22.01
C HIS A 34 -10.64 -4.82 -22.64
N PHE A 35 -11.69 -5.34 -22.01
CA PHE A 35 -13.05 -5.33 -22.57
C PHE A 35 -13.85 -4.08 -22.21
N PHE A 36 -13.61 -3.50 -21.04
CA PHE A 36 -14.35 -2.38 -20.45
C PHE A 36 -13.39 -1.39 -19.75
N PRO A 37 -12.46 -0.76 -20.49
CA PRO A 37 -11.48 0.15 -19.90
C PRO A 37 -12.20 1.31 -19.20
N SER A 38 -11.87 1.51 -17.92
CA SER A 38 -12.36 2.63 -17.13
C SER A 38 -11.26 3.65 -16.93
N ARG A 39 -11.50 4.89 -17.38
CA ARG A 39 -10.56 6.02 -17.28
C ARG A 39 -11.25 7.24 -16.68
N SER A 40 -11.99 7.02 -15.60
CA SER A 40 -12.62 8.10 -14.85
C SER A 40 -11.64 8.68 -13.84
N LEU A 41 -11.76 9.98 -13.61
CA LEU A 41 -11.04 10.71 -12.57
C LEU A 41 -12.05 11.18 -11.54
N ASN A 42 -11.99 10.61 -10.34
CA ASN A 42 -12.69 11.14 -9.19
C ASN A 42 -11.78 12.08 -8.39
N VAL A 43 -12.07 13.37 -8.51
CA VAL A 43 -11.36 14.44 -7.78
C VAL A 43 -12.13 14.92 -6.56
N SER A 44 -13.35 14.40 -6.33
CA SER A 44 -14.15 14.73 -5.16
C SER A 44 -13.76 13.78 -4.02
N PRO A 45 -13.05 14.27 -2.99
CA PRO A 45 -12.53 13.40 -1.94
C PRO A 45 -13.68 12.81 -1.12
N PHE A 46 -13.59 11.51 -0.85
CA PHE A 46 -14.58 10.74 -0.09
C PHE A 46 -15.98 10.65 -0.74
N ASP A 47 -16.08 11.04 -2.01
CA ASP A 47 -17.31 10.97 -2.82
C ASP A 47 -17.38 9.66 -3.64
N ALA A 48 -16.31 8.85 -3.57
CA ALA A 48 -16.14 7.67 -4.38
C ALA A 48 -16.93 6.45 -3.91
N SER A 49 -17.32 5.63 -4.87
CA SER A 49 -18.18 4.44 -4.77
C SER A 49 -17.64 3.25 -3.95
N GLY A 50 -16.38 3.29 -3.52
CA GLY A 50 -15.69 2.19 -2.83
C GLY A 50 -16.14 1.90 -1.40
N GLY A 51 -16.72 2.91 -0.75
CA GLY A 51 -17.21 2.80 0.62
C GLY A 51 -16.09 2.73 1.68
N ARG A 52 -16.51 2.53 2.94
CA ARG A 52 -15.63 2.63 4.12
C ARG A 52 -14.55 1.53 4.19
N LEU A 53 -14.81 0.36 3.58
CA LEU A 53 -13.89 -0.76 3.61
C LEU A 53 -12.69 -0.51 2.69
N GLU A 54 -12.89 0.01 1.48
CA GLU A 54 -11.79 0.34 0.56
C GLU A 54 -10.86 1.39 1.18
N ILE A 55 -11.44 2.45 1.75
CA ILE A 55 -10.71 3.46 2.54
C ILE A 55 -9.86 2.81 3.64
N LEU A 56 -10.44 1.89 4.42
CA LEU A 56 -9.73 1.23 5.50
C LEU A 56 -8.59 0.35 4.97
N PHE A 57 -8.83 -0.42 3.90
CA PHE A 57 -7.81 -1.27 3.28
C PHE A 57 -6.64 -0.45 2.73
N ASN A 58 -6.90 0.67 2.07
CA ASN A 58 -5.88 1.57 1.53
C ASN A 58 -5.00 2.16 2.65
N ILE A 59 -5.59 2.57 3.77
CA ILE A 59 -4.81 2.98 4.95
C ILE A 59 -3.97 1.80 5.47
N LEU A 60 -4.59 0.66 5.74
CA LEU A 60 -3.94 -0.49 6.38
C LEU A 60 -2.79 -1.04 5.55
N ILE A 61 -2.98 -1.14 4.22
CA ILE A 61 -1.97 -1.70 3.33
C ILE A 61 -0.74 -0.80 3.24
N PHE A 62 -0.86 0.53 3.44
CA PHE A 62 0.27 1.45 3.42
C PHE A 62 1.00 1.63 4.77
N ILE A 63 0.42 1.18 5.90
CA ILE A 63 1.11 1.23 7.21
C ILE A 63 2.46 0.49 7.18
N PRO A 64 2.55 -0.76 6.68
CA PRO A 64 3.84 -1.43 6.56
C PRO A 64 4.81 -0.67 5.64
N PHE A 65 4.33 -0.08 4.53
CA PHE A 65 5.19 0.71 3.63
C PHE A 65 5.85 1.88 4.36
N GLY A 66 5.05 2.66 5.11
CA GLY A 66 5.53 3.75 5.93
C GLY A 66 6.56 3.29 6.98
N PHE A 67 6.27 2.19 7.66
CA PHE A 67 7.17 1.63 8.66
C PHE A 67 8.52 1.22 8.06
N PHE A 68 8.52 0.51 6.93
CA PHE A 68 9.73 0.08 6.26
C PHE A 68 10.49 1.25 5.61
N MET A 69 9.81 2.28 5.11
CA MET A 69 10.44 3.54 4.69
C MET A 69 11.14 4.22 5.86
N GLY A 70 10.50 4.25 7.04
CA GLY A 70 11.12 4.71 8.27
C GLY A 70 12.42 3.97 8.57
N ARG A 71 12.38 2.64 8.49
CA ARG A 71 13.46 1.72 8.86
C ARG A 71 14.64 1.65 7.89
N PHE A 72 14.38 1.70 6.59
CA PHE A 72 15.39 1.42 5.57
C PHE A 72 15.82 2.63 4.75
N SER A 73 15.06 3.73 4.76
CA SER A 73 15.45 4.94 4.05
C SER A 73 16.19 5.91 4.96
N GLU A 74 17.25 6.52 4.44
CA GLU A 74 18.04 7.57 5.10
C GLU A 74 17.45 8.98 4.88
N ARG A 75 16.38 9.11 4.08
CA ARG A 75 15.72 10.39 3.81
C ARG A 75 15.16 11.02 5.09
N SER A 76 14.99 12.33 5.07
CA SER A 76 14.27 13.04 6.14
C SER A 76 12.83 12.53 6.28
N PHE A 77 12.19 12.77 7.44
CA PHE A 77 10.80 12.38 7.65
C PHE A 77 9.87 12.91 6.55
N LEU A 78 10.01 14.19 6.21
CA LEU A 78 9.24 14.81 5.13
C LEU A 78 9.57 14.21 3.76
N GLY A 79 10.83 13.88 3.50
CA GLY A 79 11.23 13.21 2.27
C GLY A 79 10.63 11.80 2.14
N LYS A 80 10.57 11.04 3.24
CA LYS A 80 9.89 9.73 3.28
C LYS A 80 8.40 9.88 3.01
N TRP A 81 7.75 10.84 3.67
CA TRP A 81 6.32 11.10 3.48
C TRP A 81 6.01 11.56 2.05
N GLY A 82 6.86 12.41 1.46
CA GLY A 82 6.75 12.80 0.06
C GLY A 82 6.88 11.62 -0.91
N ILE A 83 7.79 10.68 -0.66
CA ILE A 83 7.92 9.45 -1.48
C ILE A 83 6.65 8.59 -1.37
N ILE A 84 6.07 8.46 -0.17
CA ILE A 84 4.81 7.73 0.02
C ILE A 84 3.69 8.36 -0.81
N PHE A 85 3.53 9.67 -0.73
CA PHE A 85 2.57 10.41 -1.55
C PHE A 85 2.81 10.20 -3.05
N LEU A 86 4.05 10.34 -3.51
CA LEU A 86 4.41 10.18 -4.92
C LEU A 86 4.15 8.76 -5.44
N ILE A 87 4.42 7.73 -4.63
CA ILE A 87 4.11 6.33 -5.00
C ILE A 87 2.61 6.13 -5.09
N SER A 88 1.84 6.67 -4.14
CA SER A 88 0.38 6.58 -4.21
C SER A 88 -0.18 7.30 -5.42
N LEU A 89 0.35 8.48 -5.76
CA LEU A 89 -0.08 9.21 -6.95
C LEU A 89 0.33 8.47 -8.24
N PHE A 90 1.54 7.89 -8.27
CA PHE A 90 2.03 7.14 -9.41
C PHE A 90 1.16 5.92 -9.72
N VAL A 91 0.73 5.22 -8.68
CA VAL A 91 -0.23 4.12 -8.77
C VAL A 91 -1.52 4.55 -9.47
N GLU A 92 -2.13 5.64 -9.02
CA GLU A 92 -3.39 6.15 -9.58
C GLU A 92 -3.22 6.49 -11.06
N ILE A 93 -2.09 7.10 -11.42
CA ILE A 93 -1.73 7.40 -12.81
C ILE A 93 -1.61 6.12 -13.62
N LEU A 94 -0.99 5.05 -13.09
CA LEU A 94 -0.92 3.77 -13.79
C LEU A 94 -2.31 3.17 -14.02
N GLN A 95 -3.18 3.18 -13.02
CA GLN A 95 -4.55 2.68 -13.15
C GLN A 95 -5.32 3.46 -14.23
N PHE A 96 -5.17 4.78 -14.29
CA PHE A 96 -5.73 5.62 -15.34
C PHE A 96 -5.22 5.24 -16.74
N ILE A 97 -3.89 5.14 -16.89
CA ILE A 97 -3.25 4.85 -18.19
C ILE A 97 -3.67 3.47 -18.70
N PHE A 98 -3.65 2.47 -17.83
CA PHE A 98 -4.00 1.09 -18.19
C PHE A 98 -5.52 0.86 -18.24
N GLY A 99 -6.35 1.84 -17.85
CA GLY A 99 -7.81 1.70 -17.86
C GLY A 99 -8.34 0.67 -16.87
N ILE A 100 -7.56 0.40 -15.82
CA ILE A 100 -7.82 -0.66 -14.84
C ILE A 100 -8.93 -0.27 -13.85
N GLY A 101 -9.12 1.02 -13.61
CA GLY A 101 -10.11 1.49 -12.65
C GLY A 101 -10.32 2.99 -12.70
N ALA A 102 -11.27 3.47 -11.91
CA ALA A 102 -11.43 4.89 -11.65
C ALA A 102 -10.27 5.37 -10.77
N THR A 103 -9.52 6.36 -11.24
CA THR A 103 -8.53 7.03 -10.40
C THR A 103 -9.24 7.87 -9.36
N ASP A 104 -8.83 7.76 -8.11
CA ASP A 104 -9.50 8.39 -6.98
C ASP A 104 -8.54 9.15 -6.07
N ILE A 105 -8.81 10.44 -5.88
CA ILE A 105 -8.05 11.25 -4.93
C ILE A 105 -8.16 10.72 -3.49
N THR A 106 -9.25 10.01 -3.17
CA THR A 106 -9.43 9.35 -1.87
C THR A 106 -8.34 8.31 -1.62
N ASP A 107 -7.97 7.55 -2.64
CA ASP A 107 -6.92 6.53 -2.54
C ASP A 107 -5.55 7.17 -2.28
N VAL A 108 -5.24 8.27 -2.97
CA VAL A 108 -4.03 9.07 -2.67
C VAL A 108 -3.99 9.54 -1.22
N ILE A 109 -5.09 10.09 -0.71
CA ILE A 109 -5.18 10.62 0.65
C ILE A 109 -5.03 9.50 1.68
N THR A 110 -5.76 8.39 1.50
CA THR A 110 -5.81 7.27 2.44
C THR A 110 -4.49 6.51 2.48
N ASN A 111 -3.90 6.19 1.32
CA ASN A 111 -2.57 5.57 1.21
C ASN A 111 -1.48 6.46 1.84
N THR A 112 -1.50 7.76 1.55
CA THR A 112 -0.55 8.72 2.14
C THR A 112 -0.71 8.80 3.66
N SER A 113 -1.95 8.74 4.16
CA SER A 113 -2.26 8.72 5.60
C SER A 113 -1.80 7.42 6.27
N GLY A 114 -2.04 6.27 5.65
CA GLY A 114 -1.54 4.97 6.11
C GLY A 114 -0.01 4.94 6.19
N GLY A 115 0.67 5.46 5.17
CA GLY A 115 2.12 5.56 5.18
C GLY A 115 2.65 6.53 6.25
N LEU A 116 1.94 7.64 6.51
CA LEU A 116 2.27 8.52 7.64
C LEU A 116 2.13 7.78 8.99
N MET A 117 1.06 7.02 9.20
CA MET A 117 0.88 6.20 10.41
C MET A 117 2.02 5.17 10.56
N GLY A 118 2.44 4.54 9.46
CA GLY A 118 3.59 3.65 9.44
C GLY A 118 4.91 4.34 9.83
N LEU A 119 5.15 5.55 9.32
CA LEU A 119 6.33 6.34 9.68
C LEU A 119 6.33 6.72 11.16
N LEU A 120 5.18 7.12 11.70
CA LEU A 120 5.01 7.43 13.12
C LEU A 120 5.25 6.18 14.00
N LEU A 121 4.72 5.02 13.59
CA LEU A 121 4.96 3.74 14.26
C LEU A 121 6.46 3.40 14.30
N TYR A 122 7.16 3.55 13.17
CA TYR A 122 8.61 3.34 13.15
C TYR A 122 9.33 4.32 14.08
N HIS A 123 8.98 5.60 14.01
CA HIS A 123 9.62 6.64 14.83
C HIS A 123 9.46 6.35 16.33
N ALA A 124 8.29 5.87 16.76
CA ALA A 124 8.04 5.44 18.14
C ALA A 124 8.97 4.30 18.59
N PHE A 125 9.40 3.43 17.67
CA PHE A 125 10.26 2.28 17.96
C PHE A 125 11.70 2.41 17.44
N GLN A 126 12.10 3.58 16.94
CA GLN A 126 13.38 3.75 16.24
C GLN A 126 14.61 3.42 17.11
N LYS A 127 14.49 3.54 18.44
CA LYS A 127 15.57 3.23 19.40
C LYS A 127 15.55 1.78 19.90
N ASN A 128 14.58 0.97 19.49
CA ASN A 128 14.40 -0.39 20.00
C ASN A 128 14.30 -1.40 18.85
N GLU A 129 15.46 -1.94 18.45
CA GLU A 129 15.56 -2.89 17.34
C GLU A 129 14.68 -4.12 17.52
N ARG A 130 14.55 -4.63 18.75
CA ARG A 130 13.67 -5.77 19.06
C ARG A 130 12.22 -5.45 18.73
N ARG A 131 11.71 -4.28 19.12
CA ARG A 131 10.33 -3.85 18.78
C ARG A 131 10.17 -3.68 17.27
N GLN A 132 11.18 -3.16 16.58
CA GLN A 132 11.12 -3.04 15.13
C GLN A 132 11.03 -4.41 14.46
N ASP A 133 11.83 -5.37 14.91
CA ASP A 133 11.81 -6.72 14.35
C ASP A 133 10.50 -7.45 14.64
N VAL A 134 9.99 -7.36 15.87
CA VAL A 134 8.69 -7.92 16.23
C VAL A 134 7.59 -7.32 15.35
N THR A 135 7.63 -6.01 15.11
CA THR A 135 6.68 -5.34 14.21
C THR A 135 6.80 -5.86 12.77
N SER A 136 8.02 -6.01 12.25
CA SER A 136 8.25 -6.65 10.94
C SER A 136 7.66 -8.05 10.89
N PHE A 137 7.86 -8.88 11.92
CA PHE A 137 7.30 -10.24 11.99
C PHE A 137 5.77 -10.24 11.98
N PHE A 138 5.13 -9.33 12.72
CA PHE A 138 3.67 -9.17 12.68
C PHE A 138 3.18 -8.83 11.27
N PHE A 139 3.83 -7.89 10.58
CA PHE A 139 3.50 -7.59 9.19
C PHE A 139 3.70 -8.80 8.27
N GLY A 140 4.81 -9.53 8.42
CA GLY A 140 5.05 -10.75 7.65
C GLY A 140 3.98 -11.82 7.88
N GLY A 141 3.61 -12.07 9.13
CA GLY A 141 2.56 -13.02 9.49
C GLY A 141 1.19 -12.61 8.95
N PHE A 142 0.85 -11.32 9.06
CA PHE A 142 -0.39 -10.77 8.50
C PHE A 142 -0.44 -10.91 6.98
N LEU A 143 0.66 -10.60 6.28
CA LEU A 143 0.75 -10.74 4.82
C LEU A 143 0.61 -12.19 4.37
N LEU A 144 1.26 -13.12 5.05
CA LEU A 144 1.15 -14.56 4.75
C LEU A 144 -0.27 -15.06 4.97
N PHE A 145 -0.89 -14.68 6.10
CA PHE A 145 -2.28 -15.04 6.39
C PHE A 145 -3.23 -14.51 5.32
N PHE A 146 -3.12 -13.22 4.97
CA PHE A 146 -4.00 -12.62 3.98
C PHE A 146 -3.78 -13.20 2.58
N THR A 147 -2.53 -13.42 2.19
CA THR A 147 -2.21 -14.10 0.92
C THR A 147 -2.78 -15.50 0.87
N PHE A 148 -2.70 -16.26 1.96
CA PHE A 148 -3.31 -17.58 2.05
C PHE A 148 -4.83 -17.52 1.86
N ILE A 149 -5.52 -16.59 2.53
CA ILE A 149 -6.96 -16.39 2.36
C ILE A 149 -7.32 -16.02 0.92
N LEU A 150 -6.58 -15.11 0.30
CA LEU A 150 -6.81 -14.70 -1.09
C LEU A 150 -6.60 -15.83 -2.09
N LEU A 151 -5.68 -16.76 -1.83
CA LEU A 151 -5.42 -17.90 -2.73
C LEU A 151 -6.42 -19.05 -2.57
N LEU A 152 -7.24 -19.04 -1.52
CA LEU A 152 -8.32 -20.02 -1.32
C LEU A 152 -9.60 -19.64 -2.08
N HIS A 153 -9.68 -18.41 -2.58
CA HIS A 153 -10.83 -17.85 -3.30
C HIS A 153 -10.44 -17.50 -4.74
#